data_AF-A0A1I2KL44-F1
#
_entry.id   AF-A0A1I2KL44-F1
#
_cell.length_a   1.000
_cell.length_b   1.000
_cell.length_c   1.000
_cell.angle_alpha   90.00
_cell.angle_beta   90.00
_cell.angle_gamma   90.00
#
_symmetry.space_group_name_H-M   'P 1'
#
loop_
_entity.id
_entity.type
_entity.pdbx_description
1 polymer ?
#
loop_
_entity_poly.entity_id
_entity_poly.type
_entity_poly.pdbx_seq_one_letter_code
_entity_poly.pdbx_strand_id
1 'polypeptide(L)'
;MAQLSKLYLDREELHILGRYCVRIDRTIVVEPSRQLTEDTFQRIMVSKPTISKISIQNEDVVPLIEYDGPYTFERVYGVLVFKPTGS
;
A
#
# COMPACT_ATOMS: atom_id res chain seq x y z
N MET A 1 13.75 4.59 -4.14
CA MET A 1 12.32 4.49 -3.78
C MET A 1 11.56 5.48 -4.62
N ALA A 2 10.42 5.08 -5.19
CA ALA A 2 9.61 5.93 -6.05
C ALA A 2 8.58 6.70 -5.22
N GLN A 3 8.09 7.82 -5.76
CA GLN A 3 7.06 8.63 -5.11
C GLN A 3 5.68 7.99 -5.25
N LEU A 4 4.87 8.16 -4.21
CA LEU A 4 3.49 7.71 -4.15
C LEU A 4 2.62 8.92 -3.80
N SER A 5 1.63 9.20 -4.65
CA SER A 5 0.63 10.25 -4.42
C SER A 5 -0.73 9.68 -4.04
N LYS A 6 -1.04 8.48 -4.50
CA LYS A 6 -2.24 7.72 -4.11
C LYS A 6 -1.96 6.23 -4.03
N LEU A 7 -2.63 5.58 -3.08
CA LEU A 7 -2.63 4.13 -2.92
C LEU A 7 -4.06 3.62 -3.04
N TYR A 8 -4.28 2.62 -3.88
CA TYR A 8 -5.56 1.95 -4.02
C TYR A 8 -5.46 0.54 -3.47
N LEU A 9 -6.35 0.19 -2.55
CA LEU A 9 -6.53 -1.16 -2.03
C LEU A 9 -7.84 -1.73 -2.57
N ASP A 10 -7.74 -2.60 -3.56
CA ASP A 10 -8.83 -3.05 -4.44
C ASP A 10 -9.50 -1.89 -5.19
N ARG A 11 -10.56 -1.31 -4.60
CA ARG A 11 -11.33 -0.17 -5.12
C ARG A 11 -11.38 1.00 -4.15
N GLU A 12 -10.77 0.86 -2.97
CA GLU A 12 -10.71 1.92 -1.96
C GLU A 12 -9.47 2.78 -2.20
N GLU A 13 -9.69 4.08 -2.40
CA GLU A 13 -8.62 5.07 -2.52
C GLU A 13 -8.16 5.52 -1.13
N LEU A 14 -6.86 5.40 -0.88
CA LEU A 14 -6.17 5.97 0.26
C LEU A 14 -5.29 7.12 -0.21
N HIS A 15 -5.64 8.32 0.23
CA HIS A 15 -4.85 9.53 0.01
C HIS A 15 -3.62 9.50 0.92
N ILE A 16 -2.58 8.82 0.45
CA ILE A 16 -1.29 8.71 1.12
C ILE A 16 -0.27 9.38 0.22
N LEU A 17 0.46 10.35 0.77
CA LEU A 17 1.67 10.87 0.15
C LEU A 17 2.84 10.16 0.77
N GLY A 18 3.82 9.74 -0.02
CA GLY A 18 4.94 8.98 0.52
C GLY A 18 5.92 8.49 -0.51
N ARG A 19 6.72 7.53 -0.07
CA ARG A 19 7.60 6.74 -0.92
C ARG A 19 7.15 5.30 -0.88
N TYR A 20 7.48 4.56 -1.93
CA TYR A 20 7.30 3.13 -1.92
C TYR A 20 8.51 2.40 -2.52
N CYS A 21 8.62 1.12 -2.18
CA CYS A 21 9.41 0.16 -2.92
C CYS A 21 8.67 -1.17 -3.03
N VAL A 22 9.01 -1.89 -4.07
CA VAL A 22 8.60 -3.29 -4.25
C VAL A 22 9.84 -4.14 -4.20
N ARG A 23 9.82 -5.13 -3.32
CA ARG A 23 10.91 -6.09 -3.14
C ARG A 23 10.80 -7.22 -4.16
N ILE A 24 11.86 -8.01 -4.29
CA ILE A 24 11.92 -9.13 -5.25
C ILE A 24 10.88 -10.22 -4.97
N ASP A 25 10.51 -10.39 -3.69
CA ASP A 25 9.46 -11.30 -3.22
C ASP A 25 8.05 -10.71 -3.41
N ARG A 26 7.92 -9.60 -4.15
CA ARG A 26 6.68 -8.83 -4.35
C ARG A 26 6.11 -8.18 -3.09
N THR A 27 6.83 -8.16 -1.98
CA THR A 27 6.45 -7.35 -0.81
C THR A 27 6.46 -5.87 -1.21
N ILE A 28 5.33 -5.18 -0.99
CA ILE A 28 5.20 -3.75 -1.26
C ILE A 28 5.34 -3.01 0.07
N VAL A 29 6.26 -2.06 0.12
CA VAL A 29 6.50 -1.23 1.30
C VAL A 29 6.15 0.20 0.93
N VAL A 30 5.25 0.82 1.68
CA VAL A 30 4.87 2.23 1.53
C VAL A 30 5.24 2.97 2.81
N GLU A 31 6.08 3.99 2.68
CA GLU A 31 6.50 4.90 3.73
C GLU A 31 5.75 6.23 3.57
N PRO A 32 4.71 6.49 4.38
CA PRO A 32 3.96 7.74 4.32
C PRO A 32 4.83 8.93 4.75
N SER A 33 4.78 10.04 4.02
CA SER A 33 5.44 11.31 4.36
C SER A 33 4.89 11.93 5.66
N ARG A 34 3.66 11.57 6.03
CA ARG A 34 3.03 11.90 7.31
C ARG A 34 2.46 10.62 7.90
N GLN A 35 2.64 10.42 9.21
CA GLN A 35 2.02 9.29 9.88
C GLN A 35 0.50 9.38 9.72
N LEU A 36 -0.13 8.29 9.26
CA LEU A 36 -1.58 8.18 9.32
C LEU A 36 -2.02 8.10 10.78
N THR A 37 -3.28 8.42 11.06
CA THR A 37 -3.83 8.24 12.40
C THR A 37 -3.99 6.75 12.70
N GLU A 38 -3.93 6.38 13.98
CA GLU A 38 -4.19 5.00 14.41
C GLU A 38 -5.56 4.51 13.89
N ASP A 39 -6.58 5.36 13.95
CA ASP A 39 -7.92 5.07 13.41
C ASP A 39 -7.91 4.70 11.93
N THR A 40 -7.08 5.38 11.13
CA THR A 40 -6.96 5.08 9.69
C THR A 40 -6.36 3.70 9.48
N PHE A 41 -5.30 3.35 10.23
CA PHE A 41 -4.69 2.02 10.14
C PHE A 41 -5.65 0.92 10.61
N GLN A 42 -6.27 1.10 11.77
CA GLN A 42 -7.23 0.13 12.31
C GLN A 42 -8.39 -0.09 11.36
N ARG A 43 -8.92 0.98 10.74
CA ARG A 43 -9.97 0.85 9.74
C ARG A 43 -9.54 -0.02 8.56
N ILE A 44 -8.35 0.21 8.01
CA ILE A 44 -7.83 -0.57 6.88
C ILE A 44 -7.59 -2.03 7.28
N MET A 45 -7.00 -2.28 8.45
CA MET A 45 -6.74 -3.64 8.95
C MET A 45 -8.04 -4.44 9.13
N VAL A 46 -9.07 -3.80 9.68
CA VAL A 46 -10.37 -4.45 9.97
C VAL A 46 -11.19 -4.62 8.69
N SER A 47 -11.21 -3.63 7.80
CA SER A 47 -12.04 -3.67 6.59
C SER A 47 -11.48 -4.60 5.52
N LYS A 48 -10.15 -4.81 5.50
CA LYS A 48 -9.44 -5.56 4.45
C LYS A 48 -8.42 -6.52 5.05
N PRO A 49 -8.86 -7.63 5.65
CA PRO A 49 -7.94 -8.67 6.14
C PRO A 49 -7.11 -9.29 4.99
N THR A 50 -7.59 -9.19 3.76
CA THR A 50 -6.85 -9.56 2.55
C THR A 50 -7.17 -8.56 1.44
N ILE A 51 -6.16 -8.20 0.66
CA ILE A 51 -6.25 -7.24 -0.44
C ILE A 51 -5.96 -8.00 -1.73
N SER A 52 -6.90 -7.96 -2.68
CA SER A 52 -6.80 -8.70 -3.95
C SER A 52 -5.98 -7.96 -4.99
N LYS A 53 -5.94 -6.62 -4.91
CA LYS A 53 -5.13 -5.79 -5.81
C LYS A 53 -4.62 -4.55 -5.10
N ILE A 54 -3.36 -4.19 -5.34
CA ILE A 54 -2.78 -2.92 -4.90
C ILE A 54 -2.43 -2.11 -6.15
N SER A 55 -2.95 -0.89 -6.26
CA SER A 55 -2.56 0.03 -7.32
C SER A 55 -1.91 1.28 -6.74
N ILE A 56 -0.81 1.71 -7.36
CA ILE A 56 -0.03 2.87 -6.94
C ILE A 56 -0.07 3.93 -8.03
N GLN A 57 -0.44 5.15 -7.65
CA GLN A 57 -0.28 6.33 -8.49
C GLN A 57 0.97 7.11 -8.08
N ASN A 58 1.76 7.46 -9.07
CA ASN A 58 2.81 8.47 -8.97
C ASN A 58 2.36 9.70 -9.78
N GLU A 59 2.67 10.92 -9.32
CA GLU A 59 2.31 12.15 -10.04
C GLU A 59 2.91 12.19 -11.45
N ASP A 60 4.10 11.62 -11.61
CA ASP A 60 4.84 11.64 -12.87
C ASP A 60 4.53 10.46 -13.80
N VAL A 61 3.74 9.47 -13.35
CA VAL A 61 3.55 8.21 -14.09
C VAL A 61 2.07 7.91 -14.30
N VAL A 62 1.67 7.93 -15.57
CA VAL A 62 0.40 7.39 -16.07
C VAL A 62 0.75 6.28 -17.06
N PRO A 63 0.25 5.04 -16.91
CA PRO A 63 -0.86 4.59 -16.06
C PRO A 63 -0.50 4.21 -14.61
N LEU A 64 -1.52 3.89 -13.80
CA LEU A 64 -1.39 3.28 -12.47
C LEU A 64 -0.51 2.02 -12.52
N ILE A 65 0.34 1.85 -11.51
CA ILE A 65 1.14 0.63 -11.36
C ILE A 65 0.32 -0.35 -10.54
N GLU A 66 -0.03 -1.50 -11.11
CA GLU A 66 -0.89 -2.50 -10.48
C GLU A 66 -0.11 -3.75 -10.04
N TYR A 67 -0.50 -4.28 -8.88
CA TYR A 67 0.02 -5.52 -8.32
C TYR A 67 -1.15 -6.42 -7.92
N ASP A 68 -1.26 -7.56 -8.59
CA ASP A 68 -2.25 -8.58 -8.28
C ASP A 68 -1.84 -9.36 -7.02
N GLY A 69 -2.77 -9.47 -6.09
CA GLY A 69 -2.61 -10.19 -4.83
C GLY A 69 -2.90 -11.69 -4.94
N PRO A 70 -3.25 -12.35 -3.83
CA PRO A 70 -3.65 -11.77 -2.54
C PRO A 70 -2.49 -11.23 -1.68
N TYR A 71 -2.73 -10.12 -0.97
CA TYR A 71 -1.84 -9.48 -0.01
C TYR A 71 -2.44 -9.43 1.40
N THR A 72 -1.61 -9.67 2.42
CA THR A 72 -1.87 -9.26 3.80
C THR A 72 -1.16 -7.96 4.12
N PHE A 73 -1.60 -7.32 5.18
CA PHE A 73 -1.18 -5.98 5.55
C PHE A 73 -0.75 -5.93 7.01
N GLU A 74 0.38 -5.28 7.26
CA GLU A 74 0.86 -4.95 8.61
C GLU A 74 1.44 -3.53 8.65
N ARG A 75 1.46 -2.95 9.84
CA ARG A 75 2.14 -1.68 10.12
C ARG A 75 3.41 -1.96 10.91
N VAL A 76 4.55 -1.48 10.43
CA VAL A 76 5.85 -1.61 11.10
C VAL A 76 6.47 -0.22 11.23
N TYR A 77 6.53 0.31 12.46
CA TYR A 77 7.08 1.64 12.76
C TYR A 77 6.50 2.79 11.89
N GLY A 78 5.20 2.74 11.59
CA GLY A 78 4.51 3.74 10.76
C GLY A 78 4.63 3.51 9.24
N VAL A 79 5.38 2.49 8.83
CA VAL A 79 5.47 2.01 7.45
C VAL A 79 4.38 0.98 7.19
N LEU A 80 3.80 1.01 6.00
CA LEU A 80 2.86 0.01 5.52
C LEU A 80 3.60 -1.09 4.78
N VAL A 81 3.38 -2.33 5.19
CA VAL A 81 3.99 -3.49 4.58
C VAL A 81 2.89 -4.41 4.09
N PHE A 82 2.86 -4.62 2.78
CA PHE A 82 1.94 -5.53 2.12
C PHE A 82 2.71 -6.77 1.66
N LYS A 83 2.36 -7.94 2.22
CA LYS A 83 3.03 -9.21 1.95
C LYS A 83 2.12 -10.11 1.11
N PRO A 84 2.59 -10.72 0.02
CA PRO A 84 1.78 -11.69 -0.72
C PRO A 84 1.47 -12.91 0.16
N THR A 85 0.24 -13.44 0.11
CA THR A 85 -0.17 -14.60 0.94
C THR A 85 0.12 -15.97 0.34
N GLY A 86 0.89 -16.01 -0.75
CA GLY A 86 1.45 -17.23 -1.31
C GLY A 86 2.81 -16.92 -1.91
N SER A 87 3.86 -17.32 -1.22
CA SER A 87 5.23 -17.44 -1.76
C SER A 87 5.59 -18.91 -1.81
#